data_AF-A0A496VX02-F1
#
_entry.id   AF-A0A496VX02-F1
#
_cell.length_a   1.000
_cell.length_b   1.000
_cell.length_c   1.000
_cell.angle_alpha   90.00
_cell.angle_beta   90.00
_cell.angle_gamma   90.00
#
_symmetry.space_group_name_H-M   'P 1'
#
loop_
_entity.id
_entity.type
_entity.pdbx_description
1 polymer ?
#
loop_
_entity_poly.entity_id
_entity_poly.type
_entity_poly.pdbx_seq_one_letter_code
_entity_poly.pdbx_strand_id
1 'polypeptide(L)' 'GSLTTPPCSEGVKWVILKQTVSISPAQLAQYQALYTYNVRPLQPLNDRKVLSSN' A
#
# COMPACT_ATOMS: atom_id res chain seq x y z
N GLY A 1 2.31 -3.23 -11.82
CA GLY A 1 2.59 -3.68 -10.45
C GLY A 1 1.88 -5.00 -10.20
N SER A 2 1.73 -5.41 -8.95
CA SER A 2 1.03 -6.64 -8.58
C SER A 2 0.13 -6.45 -7.38
N LEU A 3 -0.68 -7.46 -7.07
CA LEU A 3 -1.40 -7.56 -5.80
C LEU A 3 -0.41 -7.68 -4.63
N THR A 4 -0.74 -7.05 -3.50
CA THR A 4 0.04 -7.16 -2.25
C THR A 4 -0.35 -8.38 -1.41
N THR A 5 -1.34 -9.15 -1.86
CA THR A 5 -1.79 -10.41 -1.27
C THR A 5 -1.61 -11.56 -2.27
N PRO A 6 -1.45 -12.82 -1.81
CA PRO A 6 -1.48 -13.99 -2.68
C PRO A 6 -2.75 -14.00 -3.56
N PRO A 7 -2.64 -14.39 -4.85
CA PRO A 7 -1.50 -15.03 -5.51
C PRO A 7 -0.45 -14.05 -6.06
N CYS A 8 -0.44 -12.77 -5.64
CA CYS A 8 0.53 -11.76 -6.06
C CYS A 8 0.53 -11.50 -7.58
N SER A 9 -0.61 -11.70 -8.25
CA SER A 9 -0.76 -11.52 -9.70
C SER A 9 -0.30 -10.14 -10.15
N GLU A 10 0.45 -10.11 -11.25
CA GLU A 10 0.93 -8.89 -11.89
C GLU A 10 -0.13 -8.24 -12.80
N GLY A 11 0.24 -7.15 -13.49
CA GLY A 11 -0.67 -6.41 -14.37
C GLY A 11 -1.50 -5.32 -13.66
N VAL A 12 -1.34 -5.14 -12.36
CA VAL A 12 -2.07 -4.10 -11.59
C VAL A 12 -1.51 -2.71 -11.91
N LYS A 13 -2.38 -1.81 -12.40
CA LYS A 13 -2.07 -0.36 -12.50
C LYS A 13 -2.27 0.29 -11.13
N TRP A 14 -1.17 0.74 -10.53
CA TRP A 14 -1.20 1.44 -9.25
C TRP A 14 -1.25 2.95 -9.45
N VAL A 15 -2.12 3.61 -8.69
CA VAL A 15 -2.17 5.08 -8.54
C VAL A 15 -2.14 5.36 -7.04
N ILE A 16 -1.10 6.04 -6.58
CA ILE A 16 -0.93 6.39 -5.17
C ILE A 16 -1.15 7.89 -5.06
N LEU A 17 -2.16 8.29 -4.28
CA LEU A 17 -2.45 9.70 -4.03
C LEU A 17 -1.38 10.27 -3.08
N LYS A 18 -0.81 11.43 -3.44
CA LYS A 18 0.19 12.12 -2.62
C LYS A 18 -0.42 12.77 -1.37
N GLN A 19 -1.65 13.27 -1.49
CA GLN A 19 -2.36 13.88 -0.38
C GLN A 19 -2.93 12.77 0.51
N THR A 20 -2.49 12.75 1.77
CA THR A 20 -3.01 11.82 2.77
C THR A 20 -4.33 12.30 3.33
N VAL A 21 -5.12 11.36 3.83
CA VAL A 21 -6.30 11.62 4.66
C VAL A 21 -5.97 11.37 6.13
N SER A 22 -6.65 12.08 7.01
CA SER A 22 -6.42 11.96 8.46
C SER A 22 -7.27 10.86 9.07
N ILE A 23 -6.74 10.24 10.13
CA ILE A 23 -7.45 9.31 11.01
C ILE A 23 -7.12 9.69 12.46
N SER A 24 -8.07 9.52 13.39
CA SER A 24 -7.80 9.83 14.80
C SER A 24 -6.91 8.76 15.44
N PRO A 25 -6.14 9.10 16.49
CA PRO A 25 -5.33 8.12 17.22
C PRO A 25 -6.14 6.94 17.76
N ALA A 26 -7.36 7.19 18.25
CA ALA A 26 -8.25 6.15 18.78
C ALA A 26 -8.72 5.17 17.69
N GLN A 27 -9.08 5.70 16.52
CA GLN A 27 -9.47 4.87 15.35
C GLN A 27 -8.29 4.02 14.86
N LEU A 28 -7.08 4.61 14.81
CA LEU A 28 -5.87 3.88 14.41
C LEU A 28 -5.56 2.74 15.39
N ALA A 29 -5.63 2.99 16.70
CA ALA A 29 -5.40 1.98 17.72
C ALA A 29 -6.41 0.81 17.61
N GLN A 30 -7.69 1.11 17.40
CA GLN A 30 -8.71 0.08 17.18
C GLN A 30 -8.43 -0.77 15.93
N TYR A 31 -8.03 -0.14 14.83
CA TYR A 31 -7.69 -0.85 13.60
C TYR A 31 -6.48 -1.78 13.79
N GLN A 32 -5.42 -1.28 14.44
CA GLN A 32 -4.19 -2.06 14.71
C GLN A 32 -4.42 -3.24 15.66
N ALA A 33 -5.39 -3.13 16.58
CA ALA A 33 -5.77 -4.23 17.47
C ALA A 33 -6.48 -5.37 16.72
N LEU A 34 -7.18 -5.09 15.62
CA LEU A 34 -7.91 -6.08 14.82
C LEU A 34 -7.03 -6.74 13.75
N TYR A 35 -6.08 -6.00 13.17
CA TYR A 35 -5.27 -6.48 12.05
C TYR A 35 -3.79 -6.30 12.35
N THR A 36 -3.14 -7.39 12.75
CA THR A 36 -1.71 -7.41 13.03
C THR A 36 -0.92 -7.94 11.83
N TYR A 37 0.25 -7.34 11.53
CA TYR A 37 1.20 -7.80 10.51
C TYR A 37 0.61 -8.03 9.10
N ASN A 38 -0.39 -7.24 8.69
CA ASN A 38 -1.06 -7.38 7.39
C ASN A 38 -0.44 -6.55 6.25
N VAL A 39 0.81 -6.12 6.41
CA VAL A 39 1.56 -5.33 5.42
C VAL A 39 2.64 -6.17 4.78
N ARG A 40 2.55 -6.36 3.46
CA ARG A 40 3.60 -7.02 2.68
C ARG A 40 4.87 -6.15 2.69
N PRO A 41 6.07 -6.71 2.91
CA PRO A 41 7.33 -5.97 2.82
C PRO A 41 7.53 -5.29 1.47
N LEU A 42 8.33 -4.21 1.44
CA LEU A 42 8.72 -3.56 0.19
C LEU A 42 9.35 -4.57 -0.76
N GLN A 43 9.01 -4.47 -2.05
CA GLN A 43 9.52 -5.34 -3.10
C GLN A 43 10.51 -4.57 -3.98
N PRO A 44 11.55 -5.22 -4.53
CA PRO A 44 12.55 -4.57 -5.39
C PRO A 44 11.91 -3.79 -6.52
N LEU A 45 12.41 -2.58 -6.80
CA LEU A 45 11.87 -1.74 -7.88
C LEU A 45 12.15 -2.35 -9.27
N ASN A 46 13.29 -3.04 -9.43
CA ASN A 46 13.83 -3.50 -10.72
C ASN A 46 13.87 -2.32 -11.71
N ASP A 47 13.64 -2.55 -13.00
CA ASP A 47 13.71 -1.52 -14.05
C ASP A 47 12.43 -0.68 -14.20
N ARG A 48 11.50 -0.76 -13.24
CA ARG A 48 10.21 -0.08 -13.32
C ARG A 48 10.35 1.42 -13.04
N LYS A 49 9.81 2.26 -13.93
CA LYS A 49 9.72 3.71 -13.72
C LYS A 49 8.45 4.07 -12.94
N VAL A 50 8.60 4.91 -11.92
CA VAL A 50 7.48 5.52 -11.18
C VAL A 50 7.24 6.92 -11.74
N LEU A 51 6.03 7.16 -12.22
CA LEU A 51 5.62 8.47 -12.74
C LEU A 51 4.87 9.25 -11.66
N SER A 52 4.97 10.57 -11.73
CA SER A 52 4.31 11.48 -10.80
C SER A 52 3.66 12.62 -11.58
N SER A 53 2.38 12.86 -11.34
CA SER A 53 1.66 14.06 -11.77
C SER A 53 1.20 14.85 -10.55
N ASN A 54 0.87 16.13 -10.76
CA ASN A 54 0.26 16.98 -9.75
C ASN A 54 -1.25 16.99 -9.91
#